data_AF-A0A7C4M3K4-F1
#
_entry.id   AF-A0A7C4M3K4-F1
#
_cell.length_a   1.000
_cell.length_b   1.000
_cell.length_c   1.000
_cell.angle_alpha   90.00
_cell.angle_beta   90.00
_cell.angle_gamma   90.00
#
_symmetry.space_group_name_H-M   'P 1'
#
loop_
_entity.id
_entity.type
_entity.pdbx_description
1 polymer ?
#
loop_
_entity_poly.entity_id
_entity_poly.type
_entity_poly.pdbx_seq_one_letter_code
_entity_poly.pdbx_strand_id
1 'polypeptide(L)'
;MKDIPITIAIGIMKRSIDISNITDLQQRFLEYGEKIIKCSPEAGEELFEELLKLGLKEVTASQIIDISPSDISILKMLMSFEDKMPSNDVLEKILELVRDYCGDR
;
A
#
# COMPACT_ATOMS: atom_id res chain seq x y z
N MET A 1 2.03 -12.31 -11.68
CA MET A 1 0.77 -11.69 -11.21
C MET A 1 1.20 -10.36 -10.60
N LYS A 2 0.59 -9.25 -11.00
CA LYS A 2 0.97 -7.92 -10.50
C LYS A 2 0.20 -7.66 -9.20
N ASP A 3 0.90 -7.31 -8.14
CA ASP A 3 0.25 -6.91 -6.88
C ASP A 3 -0.14 -5.42 -6.95
N ILE A 4 -1.34 -5.10 -6.46
CA ILE A 4 -1.89 -3.74 -6.47
C ILE A 4 -2.39 -3.45 -5.05
N PRO A 5 -1.83 -2.44 -4.36
CA PRO A 5 -2.34 -1.96 -3.09
C PRO A 5 -3.82 -1.56 -3.19
N ILE A 6 -4.58 -1.80 -2.13
CA ILE A 6 -6.01 -1.49 -2.05
C ILE A 6 -6.26 0.00 -2.33
N THR A 7 -5.41 0.87 -1.78
CA THR A 7 -5.45 2.33 -2.01
C THR A 7 -5.42 2.66 -3.52
N ILE A 8 -4.55 2.01 -4.29
CA ILE A 8 -4.43 2.22 -5.74
C ILE A 8 -5.64 1.62 -6.48
N ALA A 9 -6.07 0.42 -6.08
CA ALA A 9 -7.24 -0.24 -6.68
C ALA A 9 -8.52 0.60 -6.54
N ILE A 10 -8.72 1.25 -5.39
CA ILE A 10 -9.83 2.19 -5.16
C ILE A 10 -9.71 3.40 -6.06
N GLY A 11 -8.52 3.98 -6.20
CA GLY A 11 -8.27 5.09 -7.12
C GLY A 11 -8.65 4.74 -8.56
N ILE A 12 -8.23 3.57 -9.03
CA ILE A 12 -8.59 3.05 -10.36
C ILE A 12 -10.11 2.92 -10.49
N MET A 13 -10.78 2.25 -9.54
CA MET A 13 -12.23 2.06 -9.62
C MET A 13 -13.00 3.38 -9.55
N LYS A 14 -12.63 4.32 -8.69
CA LYS A 14 -13.28 5.64 -8.63
C LYS A 14 -13.17 6.39 -9.96
N ARG A 15 -12.07 6.22 -10.70
CA ARG A 15 -11.85 6.84 -12.02
C ARG A 15 -12.56 6.11 -13.16
N SER A 16 -12.76 4.79 -13.05
CA SER A 16 -13.25 3.97 -14.16
C SER A 16 -14.70 3.51 -14.04
N ILE A 17 -15.30 3.59 -12.84
CA ILE A 17 -16.63 3.03 -12.61
C ILE A 17 -17.71 3.97 -13.16
N ASP A 18 -18.63 3.39 -13.92
CA ASP A 18 -19.88 4.05 -14.27
C ASP A 18 -20.85 3.89 -13.10
N ILE A 19 -21.12 4.99 -12.39
CA ILE A 19 -22.01 5.00 -11.23
C ILE A 19 -23.41 4.49 -11.60
N SER A 20 -23.85 4.66 -12.85
CA SER A 20 -25.16 4.16 -13.30
C SER A 20 -25.23 2.63 -13.44
N ASN A 21 -24.08 1.96 -13.48
CA ASN A 21 -23.95 0.51 -13.69
C ASN A 21 -23.04 -0.17 -12.65
N ILE A 22 -22.85 0.45 -11.48
CA ILE A 22 -22.05 -0.13 -10.39
C ILE A 22 -22.75 -1.37 -9.83
N THR A 23 -21.99 -2.46 -9.67
CA THR A 23 -22.50 -3.67 -8.99
C THR A 23 -22.41 -3.53 -7.47
N ASP A 24 -23.28 -4.23 -6.74
CA ASP A 24 -23.26 -4.28 -5.27
C ASP A 24 -21.89 -4.65 -4.70
N LEU A 25 -21.16 -5.56 -5.38
CA LEU A 25 -19.84 -5.98 -4.95
C LEU A 25 -18.81 -4.85 -5.08
N GLN A 26 -18.82 -4.13 -6.21
CA GLN A 26 -17.94 -2.98 -6.42
C GLN A 26 -18.25 -1.85 -5.44
N GLN A 27 -19.53 -1.58 -5.18
CA GLN A 27 -19.95 -0.59 -4.20
C GLN A 27 -19.43 -0.95 -2.80
N ARG A 28 -19.65 -2.20 -2.36
CA ARG A 28 -19.16 -2.67 -1.05
C ARG A 28 -17.64 -2.62 -0.94
N PHE A 29 -16.92 -2.93 -2.02
CA PHE A 29 -15.48 -2.81 -2.05
C PHE A 29 -15.03 -1.36 -1.86
N LEU A 30 -15.64 -0.40 -2.57
CA LEU A 30 -15.34 1.02 -2.39
C LEU A 30 -15.63 1.48 -0.96
N GLU A 31 -16.79 1.13 -0.42
CA GLU A 31 -17.17 1.46 0.97
C GLU A 31 -16.23 0.85 2.01
N TYR A 32 -15.75 -0.37 1.78
CA TYR A 32 -14.72 -1.00 2.62
C TYR A 32 -13.40 -0.24 2.51
N GLY A 33 -13.00 0.04 1.27
CA GLY A 33 -11.79 0.76 0.93
C GLY A 33 -11.65 2.09 1.66
N GLU A 34 -12.68 2.95 1.58
CA GLU A 34 -12.69 4.25 2.26
C GLU A 34 -12.43 4.16 3.77
N LYS A 35 -12.77 3.03 4.40
CA LYS A 35 -12.57 2.84 5.86
C LYS A 35 -11.15 2.43 6.21
N ILE A 36 -10.44 1.78 5.30
CA ILE A 36 -9.15 1.15 5.61
C ILE A 36 -7.95 1.89 5.00
N ILE A 37 -8.14 2.63 3.91
CA ILE A 37 -7.03 3.33 3.25
C ILE A 37 -6.33 4.29 4.20
N LYS A 38 -5.00 4.28 4.09
CA LYS A 38 -4.10 5.05 4.97
C LYS A 38 -3.60 6.33 4.31
N CYS A 39 -3.46 6.31 2.99
CA CYS A 39 -2.98 7.40 2.13
C CYS A 39 -3.92 7.60 0.94
N SER A 40 -3.74 8.70 0.19
CA SER A 40 -4.42 8.89 -1.09
C SER A 40 -3.93 7.90 -2.15
N PRO A 41 -4.71 7.62 -3.21
CA PRO A 41 -4.26 6.79 -4.34
C PRO A 41 -2.94 7.25 -4.94
N GLU A 42 -2.76 8.56 -5.10
CA GLU A 42 -1.56 9.16 -5.69
C GLU A 42 -0.33 8.97 -4.78
N ALA A 43 -0.49 9.20 -3.47
CA ALA A 43 0.58 8.95 -2.50
C ALA A 43 0.94 7.46 -2.42
N GLY A 44 -0.07 6.58 -2.53
CA GLY A 44 0.14 5.13 -2.60
C GLY A 44 0.91 4.70 -3.85
N GLU A 45 0.59 5.28 -5.02
CA GLU A 45 1.32 5.04 -6.27
C GLU A 45 2.79 5.47 -6.16
N GLU A 46 3.07 6.66 -5.64
CA GLU A 46 4.44 7.14 -5.45
C GLU A 46 5.22 6.31 -4.43
N LEU A 47 4.62 5.98 -3.28
CA LEU A 47 5.24 5.13 -2.26
C LEU A 47 5.54 3.74 -2.81
N PHE A 48 4.65 3.16 -3.61
CA PHE A 48 4.87 1.84 -4.22
C PHE A 48 6.14 1.84 -5.09
N GLU A 49 6.29 2.84 -5.96
CA GLU A 49 7.47 2.97 -6.81
C GLU A 49 8.75 3.19 -6.00
N GLU A 50 8.72 3.98 -4.93
CA GLU A 50 9.88 4.16 -4.04
C GLU A 50 10.28 2.84 -3.34
N LEU A 51 9.31 2.06 -2.87
CA LEU A 51 9.55 0.76 -2.24
C LEU A 51 10.15 -0.25 -3.23
N LEU A 52 9.70 -0.25 -4.49
CA LEU A 52 10.29 -1.08 -5.54
C LEU A 52 11.73 -0.65 -5.86
N LYS A 53 12.03 0.66 -5.88
CA LYS A 53 13.41 1.17 -6.07
C LYS A 53 14.36 0.75 -4.95
N LEU A 54 13.84 0.53 -3.74
CA LEU A 54 14.61 -0.06 -2.62
C LEU A 54 14.85 -1.57 -2.79
N GLY A 55 14.29 -2.19 -3.83
CA GLY A 55 14.49 -3.60 -4.18
C GLY A 55 13.49 -4.55 -3.54
N LEU A 56 12.38 -4.05 -2.97
CA LEU A 56 11.32 -4.90 -2.45
C LEU A 56 10.52 -5.52 -3.59
N LYS A 57 9.98 -6.73 -3.36
CA LYS A 57 9.03 -7.38 -4.25
C LYS A 57 7.69 -6.65 -4.21
N GLU A 58 6.95 -6.71 -5.33
CA GLU A 58 5.63 -6.07 -5.45
C GLU A 58 4.67 -6.46 -4.32
N VAL A 59 4.63 -7.75 -3.95
CA VAL A 59 3.80 -8.25 -2.84
C VAL A 59 4.13 -7.58 -1.50
N THR A 60 5.42 -7.40 -1.20
CA THR A 60 5.88 -6.76 0.04
C THR A 60 5.59 -5.27 0.01
N ALA A 61 5.88 -4.59 -1.11
CA ALA A 61 5.55 -3.18 -1.29
C ALA A 61 4.03 -2.94 -1.14
N SER A 62 3.21 -3.83 -1.70
CA SER A 62 1.75 -3.76 -1.58
C SER A 62 1.29 -3.89 -0.13
N GLN A 63 1.81 -4.88 0.60
CA GLN A 63 1.45 -5.07 2.00
C GLN A 63 1.88 -3.91 2.89
N ILE A 64 3.05 -3.30 2.63
CA ILE A 64 3.51 -2.12 3.38
C ILE A 64 2.53 -0.96 3.22
N ILE A 65 2.01 -0.72 2.01
CA ILE A 65 1.06 0.37 1.78
C ILE A 65 -0.30 0.08 2.41
N ASP A 66 -0.79 -1.16 2.28
CA ASP A 66 -2.10 -1.55 2.82
C ASP A 66 -2.11 -1.54 4.35
N ILE A 67 -1.00 -1.94 4.97
CA ILE A 67 -0.89 -2.05 6.44
C ILE A 67 -0.40 -0.73 7.06
N SER A 68 0.43 0.03 6.34
CA SER A 68 1.07 1.27 6.81
C SER A 68 1.77 1.07 8.17
N PRO A 69 2.83 0.26 8.24
CA PRO A 69 3.49 -0.07 9.51
C PRO A 69 4.05 1.19 10.18
N SER A 70 3.80 1.35 11.47
CA SER A 70 4.33 2.47 12.28
C SER A 70 5.56 2.09 13.11
N ASP A 71 5.94 0.81 13.12
CA ASP A 71 7.09 0.31 13.86
C ASP A 71 7.84 -0.81 13.12
N ILE A 72 9.11 -0.97 13.49
CA ILE A 72 10.02 -1.97 12.92
C ILE A 72 9.52 -3.39 13.08
N SER A 73 8.84 -3.72 14.18
CA SER A 73 8.36 -5.08 14.43
C SER A 73 7.30 -5.46 13.41
N ILE A 74 6.34 -4.58 13.16
CA ILE A 74 5.32 -4.78 12.11
C ILE A 74 5.99 -4.87 10.74
N LEU A 75 6.88 -3.92 10.42
CA LEU A 75 7.55 -3.93 9.12
C LEU A 75 8.33 -5.23 8.88
N LYS A 76 9.04 -5.76 9.89
CA LYS A 76 9.76 -7.04 9.79
C LYS A 76 8.86 -8.23 9.50
N MET A 77 7.60 -8.22 9.97
CA MET A 77 6.64 -9.29 9.64
C MET A 77 6.27 -9.28 8.15
N LEU A 78 6.24 -8.10 7.52
CA LEU A 78 5.91 -7.93 6.09
C LEU A 78 7.04 -8.37 5.15
N MET A 79 8.27 -8.53 5.69
CA MET A 79 9.42 -9.02 4.93
C MET A 79 9.38 -10.53 4.66
N SER A 80 8.31 -11.23 5.06
CA SER A 80 8.19 -12.69 4.91
C SER A 80 8.22 -13.19 3.47
N PHE A 81 7.92 -12.33 2.49
CA PHE A 81 8.02 -12.65 1.06
C PHE A 81 9.40 -12.35 0.46
N GLU A 82 10.25 -11.62 1.18
CA GLU A 82 11.59 -11.28 0.72
C GLU A 82 12.55 -12.44 0.90
N ASP A 83 13.52 -12.57 -0.02
CA ASP A 83 14.51 -13.64 0.07
C ASP A 83 15.50 -13.42 1.21
N LYS A 84 15.68 -12.15 1.60
CA LYS A 84 16.58 -11.71 2.69
C LYS A 84 15.95 -10.54 3.42
N MET A 85 16.15 -10.51 4.73
CA MET A 85 15.79 -9.36 5.56
C MET A 85 16.63 -8.14 5.12
N PRO A 86 16.00 -6.99 4.80
CA PRO A 86 16.73 -5.75 4.56
C PRO A 86 17.55 -5.32 5.78
N SER A 87 18.57 -4.50 5.56
CA SER A 87 19.34 -3.91 6.66
C SER A 87 18.46 -2.98 7.51
N ASN A 88 18.85 -2.76 8.77
CA ASN A 88 18.11 -1.84 9.65
C ASN A 88 17.98 -0.43 9.05
N ASP A 89 19.02 0.08 8.37
CA ASP A 89 18.98 1.40 7.74
C ASP A 89 17.91 1.47 6.63
N VAL A 90 17.74 0.38 5.86
CA VAL A 90 16.69 0.29 4.85
C VAL A 90 15.31 0.18 5.50
N LEU A 91 15.18 -0.57 6.59
CA LEU A 91 13.91 -0.70 7.32
C LEU A 91 13.46 0.64 7.92
N GLU A 92 14.38 1.40 8.53
CA GLU A 92 14.10 2.75 9.02
C GLU A 92 13.70 3.68 7.86
N LYS A 93 14.40 3.59 6.73
CA LYS A 93 14.06 4.38 5.55
C LYS A 93 12.66 4.07 5.01
N ILE A 94 12.24 2.82 5.04
CA ILE A 94 10.88 2.41 4.66
C ILE A 94 9.85 3.03 5.61
N LEU A 95 10.08 3.00 6.93
CA LEU A 95 9.17 3.62 7.90
C LEU A 95 9.07 5.14 7.71
N GLU A 96 10.18 5.81 7.40
CA GLU A 96 10.16 7.24 7.03
C GLU A 96 9.28 7.48 5.80
N LEU A 97 9.46 6.71 4.72
CA LEU A 97 8.64 6.86 3.51
C LEU A 97 7.15 6.63 3.81
N VAL A 98 6.82 5.58 4.57
CA VAL A 98 5.42 5.31 4.96
C VAL A 98 4.82 6.50 5.71
N ARG A 99 5.56 7.08 6.65
CA ARG A 99 5.13 8.28 7.39
C ARG A 99 4.99 9.50 6.49
N ASP A 100 5.92 9.73 5.57
CA ASP A 100 5.90 10.89 4.66
C ASP A 100 4.69 10.83 3.70
N TYR A 101 4.35 9.64 3.22
CA TYR A 101 3.27 9.44 2.25
C TYR A 101 1.89 9.18 2.86
N CYS A 102 1.83 8.50 4.01
CA CYS A 102 0.57 8.04 4.63
C CYS A 102 0.31 8.66 6.02
N GLY A 103 1.27 9.40 6.58
CA GLY A 103 1.16 10.10 7.87
C GLY A 103 1.38 9.20 9.09
N ASP A 104 1.59 9.83 10.25
CA ASP A 104 1.57 9.16 11.55
C ASP A 104 0.12 8.94 11.99
N ARG A 105 -0.27 7.69 12.30
CA ARG A 105 -1.52 7.38 12.99
C ARG A 105 -1.24 6.69 14.31
#